data_AF-A0A5H2XL69-F1
#
_entry.id   AF-A0A5H2XL69-F1
#
_cell.length_a   1.000
_cell.length_b   1.000
_cell.length_c   1.000
_cell.angle_alpha   90.00
_cell.angle_beta   90.00
_cell.angle_gamma   90.00
#
_symmetry.space_group_name_H-M   'P 1'
#
loop_
_entity.id
_entity.type
_entity.pdbx_description
1 polymer ?
#
loop_
_entity_poly.entity_id
_entity_poly.type
_entity_poly.pdbx_seq_one_letter_code
_entity_poly.pdbx_strand_id
1 'polypeptide(L)'
;MILSWILNSLDPDLANSVIYAETAHEVWTDLKERFSQSNAPRIFQIQRSIATHTQDQMPLATYYSKLKSYWDELGAYNDTEVCSCGAKKSLAEREEQQRLMQFLMGLNESYAAI
;
A
#
# COMPACT_ATOMS: atom_id res chain seq x y z
N MET A 1 33.72 -0.06 3.25
CA MET A 1 33.36 -1.16 2.30
C MET A 1 31.96 -1.00 1.72
N ILE A 2 30.90 -0.74 2.51
CA ILE A 2 29.52 -0.66 1.98
C ILE A 2 29.28 0.57 1.08
N LEU A 3 29.77 1.76 1.48
CA LEU A 3 29.61 2.99 0.68
C LEU A 3 30.18 2.85 -0.74
N SER A 4 31.41 2.34 -0.85
CA SER A 4 32.05 2.09 -2.14
C SER A 4 31.29 1.08 -2.99
N TRP A 5 30.67 0.06 -2.39
CA TRP A 5 29.84 -0.91 -3.13
C TRP A 5 28.59 -0.26 -3.70
N ILE A 6 27.93 0.61 -2.93
CA ILE A 6 26.76 1.35 -3.39
C ILE A 6 27.16 2.27 -4.55
N LEU A 7 28.19 3.10 -4.38
CA LEU A 7 28.65 4.04 -5.43
C LEU A 7 29.02 3.34 -6.74
N ASN A 8 29.66 2.16 -6.67
CA ASN A 8 30.04 1.40 -7.87
C ASN A 8 28.88 0.62 -8.50
N SER A 9 27.74 0.47 -7.81
CA SER A 9 26.55 -0.21 -8.32
C SER A 9 25.54 0.75 -8.93
N LEU A 10 25.71 2.06 -8.75
CA LEU A 10 24.85 3.10 -9.32
C LEU A 10 25.25 3.41 -10.75
N ASP A 11 24.27 3.90 -11.51
CA ASP A 11 24.54 4.56 -12.78
C ASP A 11 25.56 5.72 -12.58
N PRO A 12 26.52 5.94 -13.49
CA PRO A 12 27.57 6.94 -13.32
C PRO A 12 27.06 8.36 -13.04
N ASP A 13 25.96 8.77 -13.69
CA ASP A 13 25.39 10.11 -13.48
C ASP A 13 24.76 10.21 -12.08
N LEU A 14 24.17 9.12 -11.62
CA LEU A 14 23.60 9.02 -10.28
C LEU A 14 24.68 8.95 -9.20
N ALA A 15 25.75 8.20 -9.42
CA ALA A 15 26.90 8.09 -8.52
C ALA A 15 27.57 9.46 -8.30
N ASN A 16 27.73 10.25 -9.37
CA ASN A 16 28.28 11.61 -9.31
C ASN A 16 27.43 12.54 -8.43
N SER A 17 26.12 12.32 -8.37
CA SER A 17 25.21 13.16 -7.57
C SER A 17 25.24 12.89 -6.06
N VAL A 18 25.87 11.78 -5.64
CA VAL A 18 26.00 11.34 -4.23
C VAL A 18 27.45 11.10 -3.80
N ILE A 19 28.42 11.46 -4.65
CA ILE A 19 29.85 11.16 -4.45
C ILE A 19 30.47 11.85 -3.22
N TYR A 20 29.84 12.94 -2.75
CA TYR A 20 30.27 13.70 -1.57
C TYR A 20 29.66 13.20 -0.26
N ALA A 21 28.80 12.18 -0.30
CA ALA A 21 28.25 11.58 0.91
C ALA A 21 29.35 10.82 1.68
N GLU A 22 29.41 11.04 2.99
CA GLU A 22 30.43 10.44 3.85
C GLU A 22 30.01 9.04 4.33
N THR A 23 28.71 8.76 4.30
CA THR A 23 28.15 7.51 4.80
C THR A 23 27.24 6.80 3.79
N ALA A 24 27.20 5.47 3.86
CA ALA A 24 26.25 4.66 3.08
C ALA A 24 24.79 5.00 3.42
N HIS A 25 24.54 5.48 4.64
CA HIS A 25 23.22 5.89 5.09
C HIS A 25 22.74 7.18 4.40
N GLU A 26 23.62 8.17 4.25
CA GLU A 26 23.33 9.38 3.48
C GLU A 26 23.00 9.07 2.03
N VAL A 27 23.81 8.24 1.35
CA VAL A 27 23.54 7.81 -0.03
C VAL A 27 22.19 7.11 -0.11
N TRP A 28 21.90 6.19 0.81
CA TRP A 28 20.61 5.49 0.82
C TRP A 28 19.43 6.42 1.04
N THR A 29 19.58 7.44 1.89
CA THR A 29 18.52 8.40 2.23
C THR A 29 18.24 9.31 1.04
N ASP A 30 19.28 9.81 0.37
CA ASP A 30 19.14 10.63 -0.84
C ASP A 30 18.49 9.86 -2.00
N LEU A 31 18.94 8.63 -2.24
CA LEU A 31 18.32 7.75 -3.23
C LEU A 31 16.85 7.46 -2.90
N LYS A 32 16.56 7.20 -1.62
CA LYS A 32 15.19 7.01 -1.15
C LYS A 32 14.38 8.28 -1.38
N GLU A 33 14.86 9.47 -1.03
CA GLU A 33 14.10 10.71 -1.23
C GLU A 33 13.84 10.99 -2.73
N ARG A 34 14.85 10.86 -3.57
CA ARG A 34 14.76 11.18 -5.01
C ARG A 34 13.96 10.16 -5.82
N PHE A 35 14.07 8.87 -5.48
CA PHE A 35 13.49 7.78 -6.26
C PHE A 35 12.41 7.00 -5.52
N SER A 36 12.09 7.34 -4.27
CA SER A 36 10.86 6.85 -3.65
C SER A 36 9.70 7.42 -4.45
N GLN A 37 9.16 6.62 -5.35
CA GLN A 37 7.82 6.86 -5.84
C GLN A 37 6.91 6.73 -4.62
N SER A 38 6.11 7.76 -4.36
CA SER A 38 4.99 7.59 -3.44
C SER A 38 4.19 6.40 -3.96
N ASN A 39 3.75 5.52 -3.07
CA ASN A 39 2.84 4.44 -3.46
C ASN A 39 1.47 4.98 -3.89
N ALA A 40 1.26 6.30 -3.92
CA ALA A 40 -0.02 6.95 -4.20
C ALA A 40 -0.68 6.50 -5.53
N PRO A 41 0.03 6.38 -6.68
CA PRO A 41 -0.60 5.87 -7.90
C PRO A 41 -1.10 4.43 -7.74
N ARG A 42 -0.34 3.58 -7.03
CA ARG A 42 -0.73 2.19 -6.78
C ARG A 42 -1.88 2.09 -5.77
N ILE A 43 -1.80 2.84 -4.67
CA ILE A 43 -2.88 3.00 -3.69
C ILE A 43 -4.16 3.44 -4.37
N PHE A 44 -4.10 4.45 -5.25
CA PHE A 44 -5.25 4.92 -6.01
C PHE A 44 -5.83 3.82 -6.91
N GLN A 45 -4.98 3.07 -7.63
CA GLN A 45 -5.44 1.93 -8.45
C GLN A 45 -6.16 0.87 -7.61
N ILE A 46 -5.64 0.54 -6.43
CA ILE A 46 -6.26 -0.44 -5.53
C ILE A 46 -7.59 0.09 -5.00
N GLN A 47 -7.63 1.34 -4.52
CA GLN A 47 -8.86 1.97 -4.03
C GLN A 47 -9.93 2.03 -5.13
N ARG A 48 -9.55 2.39 -6.36
CA ARG A 48 -10.46 2.35 -7.51
C ARG A 48 -10.96 0.93 -7.77
N SER A 49 -10.07 -0.05 -7.74
CA SER A 49 -10.43 -1.45 -7.96
C SER A 49 -11.44 -1.93 -6.92
N ILE A 50 -11.25 -1.59 -5.64
CA ILE A 50 -12.20 -1.89 -4.56
C ILE A 50 -13.55 -1.22 -4.83
N ALA A 51 -13.56 0.07 -5.19
CA ALA A 51 -14.80 0.83 -5.40
C ALA A 51 -15.61 0.36 -6.61
N THR A 52 -14.95 -0.19 -7.64
CA THR A 52 -15.61 -0.68 -8.86
C THR A 52 -15.80 -2.19 -8.88
N HIS A 53 -15.37 -2.93 -7.84
CA HIS A 53 -15.51 -4.39 -7.83
C HIS A 53 -16.93 -4.80 -7.46
N THR A 54 -17.58 -5.51 -8.37
CA THR A 54 -18.92 -6.08 -8.16
C THR A 54 -18.84 -7.61 -8.17
N GLN A 55 -19.81 -8.26 -7.53
CA GLN A 55 -19.91 -9.71 -7.46
C GLN A 55 -20.18 -10.32 -8.84
N ASP A 56 -21.07 -9.71 -9.63
CA ASP A 56 -21.47 -10.16 -10.97
C ASP A 56 -21.81 -11.66 -10.99
N GLN A 57 -21.14 -12.43 -11.84
CA GLN A 57 -21.32 -13.88 -11.97
C GLN A 57 -20.39 -14.69 -11.05
N MET A 58 -19.59 -14.02 -10.19
CA MET A 58 -18.65 -14.72 -9.32
C MET A 58 -19.38 -15.35 -8.12
N PRO A 59 -18.98 -16.59 -7.73
CA PRO A 59 -19.39 -17.14 -6.45
C PRO A 59 -18.98 -16.19 -5.32
N LEU A 60 -19.82 -16.09 -4.28
CA LEU A 60 -19.62 -15.17 -3.16
C LEU A 60 -18.23 -15.32 -2.51
N ALA A 61 -17.77 -16.56 -2.32
CA ALA A 61 -16.46 -16.86 -1.76
C ALA A 61 -15.31 -16.31 -2.62
N THR A 62 -15.44 -16.39 -3.95
CA THR A 62 -14.45 -15.86 -4.90
C THR A 62 -14.44 -14.33 -4.90
N TYR A 63 -15.61 -13.71 -4.89
CA TYR A 63 -15.74 -12.26 -4.77
C TYR A 63 -15.08 -11.74 -3.49
N TYR A 64 -15.44 -12.32 -2.33
CA TYR A 64 -14.84 -11.95 -1.06
C TYR A 64 -13.32 -12.15 -1.04
N SER A 65 -12.82 -13.28 -1.57
CA SER A 65 -11.37 -13.56 -1.61
C SER A 65 -10.60 -12.51 -2.41
N LYS A 66 -11.15 -12.05 -3.55
CA LYS A 66 -10.55 -10.97 -4.34
C LYS A 66 -10.58 -9.65 -3.59
N LEU A 67 -11.70 -9.29 -2.98
CA LEU A 67 -11.83 -8.06 -2.21
C LEU A 67 -10.86 -8.05 -1.01
N LYS A 68 -10.72 -9.19 -0.33
CA LYS A 68 -9.72 -9.40 0.72
C LYS A 68 -8.29 -9.18 0.23
N SER A 69 -7.95 -9.70 -0.95
CA SER A 69 -6.61 -9.48 -1.52
C SER A 69 -6.30 -8.00 -1.76
N TYR A 70 -7.28 -7.20 -2.19
CA TYR A 70 -7.10 -5.75 -2.34
C TYR A 70 -6.93 -5.04 -1.00
N TRP A 71 -7.66 -5.44 0.05
CA TRP A 71 -7.49 -4.88 1.38
C TRP A 71 -6.15 -5.23 2.00
N ASP A 72 -5.70 -6.48 1.83
CA ASP A 72 -4.42 -6.95 2.34
C ASP A 72 -3.28 -6.20 1.60
N GLU A 73 -3.39 -5.98 0.28
CA GLU A 73 -2.44 -5.17 -0.48
C GLU A 73 -2.46 -3.69 -0.06
N LEU A 74 -3.64 -3.09 0.12
CA LEU A 74 -3.77 -1.71 0.60
C LEU A 74 -3.17 -1.53 2.00
N GLY A 75 -3.37 -2.52 2.88
CA GLY A 75 -2.83 -2.54 4.23
C GLY A 75 -1.30 -2.58 4.26
N ALA A 76 -0.66 -3.20 3.26
CA ALA A 76 0.80 -3.21 3.14
C ALA A 76 1.40 -1.81 2.87
N TYR A 77 0.59 -0.87 2.37
CA TYR A 77 1.00 0.52 2.15
C TYR A 77 0.69 1.45 3.32
N ASN A 78 -0.14 1.01 4.28
CA ASN A 78 -0.44 1.78 5.47
C ASN A 78 0.65 1.54 6.53
N ASP A 79 1.74 2.30 6.44
CA ASP A 79 2.71 2.46 7.53
C ASP A 79 2.03 3.25 8.66
N THR A 80 1.22 2.56 9.48
CA THR A 80 0.69 3.18 10.71
C THR A 80 1.72 3.00 11.80
N GLU A 81 2.41 4.10 12.13
CA GLU A 81 3.27 4.16 13.31
C GLU A 81 2.50 3.65 14.53
N VAL A 82 3.19 2.82 15.33
CA VAL A 82 2.62 2.15 16.49
C VAL A 82 2.23 3.20 17.54
N CYS A 83 1.01 3.73 17.48
CA CYS A 83 0.51 4.56 18.58
C CYS A 83 0.34 3.68 19.83
N SER A 84 0.93 4.09 20.95
CA SER A 84 0.67 3.49 22.27
C SER A 84 -0.70 3.89 22.84
N CYS A 85 -1.39 4.82 22.17
CA CYS A 85 -2.71 5.27 22.52
C CYS A 85 -3.77 4.23 22.08
N GLY A 86 -4.84 4.07 22.87
CA GLY A 86 -5.97 3.18 22.56
C GLY A 86 -6.68 3.45 21.22
N ALA A 87 -6.28 4.49 20.47
CA ALA A 87 -6.75 4.81 19.13
C ALA A 87 -6.53 3.68 18.11
N LYS A 88 -5.60 2.75 18.36
CA LYS A 88 -5.46 1.56 17.50
C LYS A 88 -6.73 0.72 17.41
N LYS A 89 -7.47 0.57 18.51
CA LYS A 89 -8.71 -0.21 18.52
C LYS A 89 -9.80 0.48 17.69
N SER A 90 -9.98 1.78 17.88
CA SER A 90 -10.99 2.54 17.12
C SER A 90 -10.63 2.68 15.64
N LEU A 91 -9.35 2.68 15.28
CA LEU A 91 -8.92 2.60 13.88
C LEU A 91 -9.25 1.25 13.26
N ALA A 92 -8.93 0.14 13.93
CA ALA A 92 -9.26 -1.20 13.46
C ALA A 92 -10.78 -1.39 13.28
N GLU A 93 -11.60 -0.93 14.23
CA GLU A 93 -13.06 -0.98 14.12
C GLU A 93 -13.58 -0.17 12.91
N ARG A 94 -13.01 1.01 12.65
CA ARG A 94 -13.35 1.82 11.47
C ARG A 94 -12.95 1.14 10.18
N GLU A 95 -11.79 0.52 10.13
CA GLU A 95 -11.34 -0.25 8.96
C GLU A 95 -12.27 -1.44 8.68
N GLU A 96 -12.66 -2.19 9.71
CA GLU A 96 -13.62 -3.29 9.57
C GLU A 96 -14.98 -2.81 9.08
N GLN A 97 -15.50 -1.70 9.62
CA GLN A 97 -16.74 -1.09 9.13
C GLN A 97 -16.62 -0.66 7.67
N GLN A 98 -15.50 -0.06 7.27
CA GLN A 98 -15.28 0.34 5.88
C GLN A 98 -15.23 -0.87 4.95
N ARG A 99 -14.53 -1.95 5.33
CA ARG A 99 -14.47 -3.20 4.57
C ARG A 99 -15.85 -3.82 4.40
N LEU A 100 -16.66 -3.82 5.46
CA LEU A 100 -18.05 -4.27 5.39
C LEU A 100 -18.85 -3.46 4.37
N MET A 101 -18.76 -2.13 4.42
CA MET A 101 -19.47 -1.27 3.46
C MET A 101 -19.03 -1.53 2.02
N GLN A 102 -17.72 -1.66 1.78
CA GLN A 102 -17.17 -1.97 0.46
C GLN A 102 -17.64 -3.34 -0.06
N PHE A 103 -17.69 -4.34 0.82
CA PHE A 103 -18.22 -5.65 0.48
C PHE A 103 -19.69 -5.57 0.05
N LEU A 104 -20.53 -4.90 0.85
CA LEU A 104 -21.96 -4.79 0.60
C LEU A 104 -22.27 -3.98 -0.67
N MET A 105 -21.52 -2.91 -0.95
CA MET A 105 -21.73 -2.08 -2.14
C MET A 105 -21.56 -2.84 -3.47
N GLY A 106 -20.70 -3.87 -3.49
CA GLY A 106 -20.47 -4.68 -4.68
C GLY A 106 -21.32 -5.94 -4.78
N LEU A 107 -22.15 -6.27 -3.79
CA LEU A 107 -23.02 -7.46 -3.85
C LEU A 107 -24.13 -7.29 -4.87
N ASN A 108 -24.57 -8.40 -5.45
CA ASN A 108 -25.72 -8.40 -6.36
C ASN A 108 -27.03 -8.07 -5.63
N GLU A 109 -27.99 -7.47 -6.34
CA GLU A 109 -29.32 -7.13 -5.80
C GLU A 109 -30.09 -8.33 -5.22
N SER A 110 -29.76 -9.55 -5.64
CA SER A 110 -30.31 -10.78 -5.03
C SER A 110 -30.06 -10.88 -3.53
N TYR A 111 -29.05 -10.17 -3.02
CA TYR A 111 -28.71 -10.10 -1.60
C TYR A 111 -29.25 -8.84 -0.91
N ALA A 112 -29.94 -7.93 -1.63
CA ALA A 112 -30.45 -6.68 -1.08
C ALA A 112 -31.71 -6.85 -0.20
N ALA A 113 -32.32 -8.03 -0.21
CA ALA A 113 -33.57 -8.34 0.51
C ALA A 113 -33.37 -9.13 1.82
N ILE A 114 -32.11 -9.33 2.26
CA ILE A 114 -31.75 -9.97 3.53
C ILE A 114 -31.38 -8.88 4.53
#